data_AF-A0A447QCZ5-F1
#
_entry.id   AF-A0A447QCZ5-F1
#
_cell.length_a   1.000
_cell.length_b   1.000
_cell.length_c   1.000
_cell.angle_alpha   90.00
_cell.angle_beta   90.00
_cell.angle_gamma   90.00
#
_symmetry.space_group_name_H-M   'P 1'
#
loop_
_entity.id
_entity.type
_entity.pdbx_description
1 polymer ?
#
loop_
_entity_poly.entity_id
_entity_poly.type
_entity_poly.pdbx_seq_one_letter_code
_entity_poly.pdbx_strand_id
1 'polypeptide(L)'
;MKSCVGSSWCRYGVQDSTGLAIELENRYKGLRSPHKIKMAVSGCTRECAEAQSKDVGVIATDKGWNLYLCGNGGMKPRHADLFASDLDSATLVRTIDRFLMFYIRTADRLQRTSTWMDNLEGGLDYLRQVVLEDSLGIGDELESEMQAVVASYQCEWQTTLASPEKLRQFRAFVNSDQPDEAVAWQPERGQRRPAEARGEVITLQPARGDAAQWEPVCALSDIPAHSGIAARVAGRQVALFHLPGVGCMRWPTVSRAVRLTWWRVACWATSRANRW
;
A
#
# COMPACT_ATOMS: atom_id res chain seq x y z
N MET A 1 0.44 -2.60 -13.59
CA MET A 1 0.85 -3.11 -14.91
C MET A 1 0.07 -2.37 -16.01
N LYS A 2 0.63 -2.13 -17.19
CA LYS A 2 -0.12 -1.69 -18.39
C LYS A 2 0.20 -2.62 -19.56
N SER A 3 -0.78 -3.01 -20.34
CA SER A 3 -0.56 -3.79 -21.56
C SER A 3 -1.37 -3.23 -22.72
N CYS A 4 -0.97 -3.56 -23.94
CA CYS A 4 -1.88 -3.49 -25.08
C CYS A 4 -2.57 -4.85 -25.28
N VAL A 5 -3.57 -4.88 -26.16
CA VAL A 5 -4.41 -6.06 -26.36
C VAL A 5 -3.68 -7.27 -26.97
N GLY A 6 -2.44 -7.11 -27.46
CA GLY A 6 -1.58 -8.18 -27.95
C GLY A 6 -2.07 -8.85 -29.24
N SER A 7 -1.43 -9.95 -29.62
CA SER A 7 -1.81 -10.80 -30.77
C SER A 7 -3.21 -11.41 -30.63
N SER A 8 -3.76 -11.47 -29.42
CA SER A 8 -5.10 -11.97 -29.12
C SER A 8 -6.22 -11.16 -29.80
N TRP A 9 -6.01 -9.85 -30.00
CA TRP A 9 -7.05 -8.96 -30.57
C TRP A 9 -6.53 -7.92 -31.57
N CYS A 10 -5.22 -7.61 -31.56
CA CYS A 10 -4.65 -6.63 -32.47
C CYS A 10 -4.13 -7.33 -33.73
N ARG A 11 -4.57 -6.86 -34.91
CA ARG A 11 -4.05 -7.34 -36.22
C ARG A 11 -2.55 -7.18 -36.40
N TYR A 12 -1.92 -6.34 -35.60
CA TYR A 12 -0.48 -6.05 -35.61
C TYR A 12 0.25 -6.65 -34.40
N GLY A 13 -0.45 -7.32 -33.49
CA GLY A 13 0.16 -7.94 -32.34
C GLY A 13 1.06 -9.08 -32.81
N VAL A 14 2.34 -8.99 -32.44
CA VAL A 14 3.36 -10.00 -32.74
C VAL A 14 3.32 -11.11 -31.69
N GLN A 15 3.15 -10.75 -30.42
CA GLN A 15 3.04 -11.72 -29.31
C GLN A 15 1.92 -11.35 -28.33
N ASP A 16 1.57 -12.29 -27.45
CA ASP A 16 0.56 -12.11 -26.42
C ASP A 16 1.09 -11.26 -25.27
N SER A 17 0.97 -9.94 -25.42
CA SER A 17 1.30 -9.00 -24.35
C SER A 17 0.36 -9.05 -23.15
N THR A 18 -0.86 -9.55 -23.32
CA THR A 18 -1.83 -9.60 -22.21
C THR A 18 -1.48 -10.74 -21.27
N GLY A 19 -1.21 -11.93 -21.80
CA GLY A 19 -0.75 -13.08 -21.03
C GLY A 19 0.53 -12.77 -20.27
N LEU A 20 1.56 -12.25 -20.95
CA LEU A 20 2.81 -11.88 -20.28
C LEU A 20 2.59 -10.79 -19.21
N ALA A 21 1.71 -9.81 -19.46
CA ALA A 21 1.43 -8.79 -18.45
C ALA A 21 0.79 -9.36 -17.18
N ILE A 22 -0.13 -10.32 -17.32
CA ILE A 22 -0.75 -11.02 -16.19
C ILE A 22 0.28 -11.84 -15.43
N GLU A 23 1.21 -12.50 -16.13
CA GLU A 23 2.29 -13.26 -15.51
C GLU A 23 3.20 -12.36 -14.67
N LEU A 24 3.70 -11.26 -15.25
CA LEU A 24 4.55 -10.31 -14.54
C LEU A 24 3.82 -9.64 -13.37
N GLU A 25 2.53 -9.30 -13.54
CA GLU A 25 1.72 -8.77 -12.44
C GLU A 25 1.57 -9.79 -11.30
N ASN A 26 1.26 -11.04 -11.62
CA ASN A 26 1.14 -12.09 -10.61
C ASN A 26 2.46 -12.42 -9.92
N ARG A 27 3.60 -12.28 -10.61
CA ARG A 27 4.92 -12.47 -10.03
C ARG A 27 5.30 -11.33 -9.09
N TYR A 28 5.14 -10.08 -9.52
CA TYR A 28 5.69 -8.93 -8.77
C TYR A 28 4.68 -8.20 -7.89
N LYS A 29 3.41 -8.64 -7.84
CA LYS A 29 2.42 -8.07 -6.90
C LYS A 29 2.88 -8.21 -5.45
N GLY A 30 2.70 -7.14 -4.68
CA GLY A 30 3.09 -7.12 -3.27
C GLY A 30 4.57 -6.83 -3.01
N LEU A 31 5.40 -6.71 -4.05
CA LEU A 31 6.81 -6.35 -3.90
C LEU A 31 6.98 -5.02 -3.16
N ARG A 32 7.81 -5.02 -2.12
CA ARG A 32 8.19 -3.81 -1.38
C ARG A 32 9.47 -3.25 -1.96
N SER A 33 9.38 -2.06 -2.55
CA SER A 33 10.49 -1.41 -3.23
C SER A 33 10.76 -0.01 -2.66
N PRO A 34 11.99 0.54 -2.83
CA PRO A 34 12.36 1.87 -2.34
C PRO A 34 11.40 2.97 -2.79
N HIS A 35 10.84 2.84 -3.99
CA HIS A 35 9.77 3.68 -4.50
C HIS A 35 8.81 2.86 -5.42
N LYS A 36 7.64 3.41 -5.75
CA LYS A 36 6.67 2.82 -6.70
C LYS A 36 7.32 2.46 -8.04
N ILE A 37 6.96 1.29 -8.56
CA ILE A 37 7.43 0.74 -9.84
C ILE A 37 6.28 0.69 -10.83
N LYS A 38 6.54 1.07 -12.08
CA LYS A 38 5.62 0.94 -13.20
C LYS A 38 6.19 -0.06 -14.19
N MET A 39 5.33 -0.94 -14.69
CA MET A 39 5.69 -1.92 -15.70
C MET A 39 4.70 -1.88 -16.84
N ALA A 40 5.15 -2.16 -18.07
CA ALA A 40 4.25 -2.35 -19.19
C ALA A 40 4.79 -3.33 -20.25
N VAL A 41 3.88 -4.03 -20.92
CA VAL A 41 4.18 -4.95 -22.03
C VAL A 41 3.41 -4.52 -23.28
N SER A 42 4.12 -4.28 -24.37
CA SER A 42 3.55 -4.03 -25.70
C SER A 42 3.75 -5.24 -26.60
N GLY A 43 2.68 -5.71 -27.24
CA GLY A 43 2.72 -6.85 -28.15
C GLY A 43 3.34 -6.58 -29.52
N CYS A 44 3.82 -5.35 -29.79
CA CYS A 44 4.58 -4.99 -31.01
C CYS A 44 5.27 -3.63 -30.83
N THR A 45 6.12 -3.25 -31.79
CA THR A 45 6.88 -1.98 -31.81
C THR A 45 6.04 -0.71 -31.92
N ARG A 46 4.73 -0.80 -32.20
CA ARG A 46 3.81 0.35 -32.09
C ARG A 46 3.60 0.82 -30.66
N GLU A 47 4.04 0.03 -29.68
CA GLU A 47 4.28 0.50 -28.32
C GLU A 47 3.04 1.07 -27.60
N CYS A 48 1.82 0.63 -27.94
CA CYS A 48 0.59 1.22 -27.38
C CYS A 48 0.48 1.16 -25.84
N ALA A 49 1.28 0.34 -25.16
CA ALA A 49 1.33 0.28 -23.70
C ALA A 49 2.24 1.35 -23.06
N GLU A 50 2.95 2.17 -23.85
CA GLU A 50 3.96 3.14 -23.39
C GLU A 50 5.06 2.48 -22.54
N ALA A 51 5.49 1.27 -22.93
CA ALA A 51 6.55 0.49 -22.30
C ALA A 51 7.85 1.28 -22.06
N GLN A 52 8.28 2.11 -23.02
CA GLN A 52 9.50 2.91 -22.92
C GLN A 52 9.38 4.08 -21.93
N SER A 53 8.23 4.29 -21.30
CA SER A 53 8.05 5.30 -20.24
C SER A 53 7.99 4.71 -18.83
N LYS A 54 8.14 3.39 -18.70
CA LYS A 54 7.98 2.66 -17.44
C LYS A 54 9.34 2.26 -16.86
N ASP A 55 9.37 1.98 -15.56
CA ASP A 55 10.57 1.51 -14.87
C ASP A 55 11.04 0.16 -15.48
N VAL A 56 10.09 -0.69 -15.89
CA VAL A 56 10.32 -1.89 -16.70
C VAL A 56 9.37 -1.92 -17.90
N GLY A 57 9.92 -1.82 -19.10
CA GLY A 57 9.18 -1.88 -20.36
C GLY A 57 9.52 -3.15 -21.13
N VAL A 58 8.53 -3.85 -21.65
CA VAL A 58 8.72 -5.02 -22.50
C VAL A 58 8.03 -4.79 -23.84
N ILE A 59 8.73 -5.04 -24.95
CA ILE A 59 8.19 -4.89 -26.30
C ILE A 59 8.46 -6.17 -27.08
N ALA A 60 7.41 -6.76 -27.64
CA ALA A 60 7.53 -7.97 -28.46
C ALA A 60 8.27 -7.70 -29.77
N THR A 61 9.12 -8.64 -30.14
CA THR A 61 9.72 -8.79 -31.47
C THR A 61 9.26 -10.12 -32.07
N ASP A 62 9.64 -10.37 -33.32
CA ASP A 62 9.44 -11.67 -33.97
C ASP A 62 10.32 -12.79 -33.40
N LYS A 63 11.39 -12.43 -32.67
CA LYS A 63 12.36 -13.37 -32.09
C LYS A 63 12.19 -13.57 -30.58
N GLY A 64 11.51 -12.66 -29.89
CA GLY A 64 11.38 -12.70 -28.44
C GLY A 64 10.90 -11.36 -27.87
N TRP A 65 11.53 -10.91 -26.78
CA TRP A 65 11.16 -9.70 -26.07
C TRP A 65 12.34 -8.76 -25.92
N ASN A 66 12.15 -7.51 -26.33
CA ASN A 66 13.06 -6.43 -25.97
C ASN A 66 12.70 -5.90 -24.59
N LEU A 67 13.68 -5.88 -23.70
CA LEU A 67 13.57 -5.35 -22.34
C LEU A 67 14.15 -3.94 -22.30
N TYR A 68 13.37 -3.00 -21.78
CA TYR A 68 13.74 -1.61 -21.54
C TYR A 68 13.67 -1.32 -20.05
N LEU A 69 14.67 -0.63 -19.50
CA LEU A 69 14.76 -0.36 -18.06
C LEU A 69 14.95 1.11 -17.74
N CYS A 70 14.60 1.48 -16.50
CA CYS A 70 14.86 2.79 -15.89
C CYS A 70 14.13 3.96 -16.55
N GLY A 71 12.97 3.71 -17.18
CA GLY A 71 12.07 4.77 -17.63
C GLY A 71 11.28 5.41 -16.49
N ASN A 72 10.74 6.59 -16.72
CA ASN A 72 10.01 7.34 -15.72
C ASN A 72 8.85 8.13 -16.31
N GLY A 73 7.61 7.78 -15.90
CA GLY A 73 6.48 8.68 -16.00
C GLY A 73 6.32 9.52 -14.72
N GLY A 74 6.26 10.84 -14.82
CA GLY A 74 6.09 11.76 -13.69
C GLY A 74 6.46 13.19 -14.02
N MET A 75 6.84 13.98 -13.00
CA MET A 75 7.20 15.40 -13.17
C MET A 75 8.40 15.60 -14.11
N LYS A 76 9.41 14.73 -14.04
CA LYS A 76 10.56 14.69 -14.94
C LYS A 76 10.52 13.41 -15.77
N PRO A 77 9.81 13.39 -16.91
CA PRO A 77 9.70 12.19 -17.72
C PRO A 77 11.06 11.77 -18.29
N ARG A 78 11.30 10.47 -18.38
CA ARG A 78 12.52 9.87 -18.94
C ARG A 78 12.14 8.62 -19.72
N HIS A 79 12.69 8.44 -20.92
CA HIS A 79 12.55 7.17 -21.63
C HIS A 79 13.47 6.11 -21.03
N ALA A 80 12.97 4.88 -20.97
CA ALA A 80 13.73 3.71 -20.61
C ALA A 80 14.74 3.39 -21.72
N ASP A 81 15.89 2.85 -21.33
CA ASP A 81 16.93 2.46 -22.28
C ASP A 81 16.76 0.99 -22.66
N LEU A 82 17.04 0.66 -23.93
CA LEU A 82 17.06 -0.73 -24.38
C LEU A 82 18.15 -1.49 -23.62
N PHE A 83 17.74 -2.41 -22.77
CA PHE A 83 18.63 -3.15 -21.89
C PHE A 83 19.14 -4.43 -22.55
N ALA A 84 18.22 -5.21 -23.12
CA ALA A 84 18.50 -6.45 -23.83
C ALA A 84 17.44 -6.69 -24.92
N SER A 85 17.81 -7.42 -25.97
CA SER A 85 16.95 -7.68 -27.13
C SER A 85 16.67 -9.16 -27.33
N ASP A 86 15.52 -9.46 -27.93
CA ASP A 86 15.15 -10.80 -28.41
C ASP A 86 15.25 -11.89 -27.32
N LEU A 87 14.92 -11.56 -26.07
CA LEU A 87 14.92 -12.50 -24.95
C LEU A 87 13.74 -13.48 -25.06
N ASP A 88 13.96 -14.75 -24.71
CA ASP A 88 12.85 -15.65 -24.39
C ASP A 88 12.20 -15.27 -23.04
N SER A 89 10.99 -15.75 -22.79
CA SER A 89 10.22 -15.39 -21.59
C SER A 89 10.90 -15.78 -20.28
N ALA A 90 11.60 -16.91 -20.22
CA ALA A 90 12.26 -17.34 -18.98
C ALA A 90 13.48 -16.46 -18.68
N THR A 91 14.29 -16.17 -19.69
CA THR A 91 15.43 -15.25 -19.55
C THR A 91 14.98 -13.83 -19.23
N LEU A 92 13.89 -13.35 -19.85
CA LEU A 92 13.26 -12.07 -19.55
C LEU A 92 12.88 -11.97 -18.07
N VAL A 93 12.14 -12.95 -17.53
CA VAL A 93 11.72 -12.96 -16.13
C VAL A 93 12.92 -12.96 -15.19
N ARG A 94 13.91 -13.84 -15.41
CA ARG A 94 15.15 -13.88 -14.61
C ARG A 94 15.90 -12.54 -14.61
N THR A 95 15.95 -11.88 -15.77
CA THR A 95 16.61 -10.57 -15.91
C THR A 95 15.88 -9.50 -15.11
N ILE A 96 14.54 -9.50 -15.13
CA ILE A 96 13.71 -8.59 -14.34
C ILE A 96 13.85 -8.87 -12.84
N ASP A 97 13.88 -10.13 -12.42
CA ASP A 97 14.08 -10.53 -11.02
C ASP A 97 15.37 -9.93 -10.46
N ARG A 98 16.48 -10.18 -11.17
CA ARG A 98 17.82 -9.67 -10.82
C ARG A 98 17.84 -8.15 -10.78
N PHE A 99 17.31 -7.48 -11.79
CA PHE A 99 17.21 -6.01 -11.82
C PHE A 99 16.44 -5.46 -10.62
N LEU A 100 15.26 -6.02 -10.33
CA LEU A 100 14.40 -5.54 -9.25
C LEU A 100 15.04 -5.76 -7.87
N MET A 101 15.63 -6.93 -7.62
CA MET A 101 16.31 -7.21 -6.36
C MET A 101 17.57 -6.36 -6.20
N PHE A 102 18.36 -6.18 -7.26
CA PHE A 102 19.54 -5.32 -7.22
C PHE A 102 19.17 -3.85 -6.94
N TYR A 103 18.11 -3.34 -7.58
CA TYR A 103 17.54 -2.03 -7.28
C TYR A 103 17.08 -1.91 -5.82
N ILE A 104 16.38 -2.93 -5.30
CA ILE A 104 15.89 -2.92 -3.91
C ILE A 104 17.05 -2.89 -2.90
N ARG A 105 18.15 -3.60 -3.19
CA ARG A 105 19.32 -3.67 -2.30
C ARG A 105 20.14 -2.39 -2.30
N THR A 106 20.21 -1.68 -3.42
CA THR A 106 21.21 -0.62 -3.62
C THR A 106 20.64 0.79 -3.70
N ALA A 107 19.33 0.95 -3.94
CA ALA A 107 18.73 2.27 -4.06
C ALA A 107 18.33 2.87 -2.71
N ASP A 108 18.41 4.20 -2.64
CA ASP A 108 17.99 4.97 -1.49
C ASP A 108 16.46 4.98 -1.33
N ARG A 109 16.02 5.23 -0.10
CA ARG A 109 14.60 5.38 0.23
C ARG A 109 13.96 6.49 -0.61
N LEU A 110 12.81 6.19 -1.23
CA LEU A 110 12.07 7.08 -2.14
C LEU A 110 12.79 7.43 -3.46
N GLN A 111 13.86 6.71 -3.82
CA GLN A 111 14.56 6.92 -5.10
C GLN A 111 13.89 6.14 -6.24
N ARG A 112 13.69 6.77 -7.40
CA ARG A 112 13.18 6.11 -8.62
C ARG A 112 14.28 5.33 -9.33
N THR A 113 13.91 4.26 -10.05
CA THR A 113 14.84 3.46 -10.87
C THR A 113 15.66 4.32 -11.85
N SER A 114 15.03 5.33 -12.46
CA SER A 114 15.71 6.29 -13.34
C SER A 114 16.83 7.04 -12.64
N THR A 115 16.53 7.66 -11.49
CA THR A 115 17.50 8.48 -10.74
C THR A 115 18.53 7.61 -10.02
N TRP A 116 18.15 6.40 -9.65
CA TRP A 116 19.07 5.40 -9.14
C TRP A 116 20.10 5.01 -10.22
N MET A 117 19.65 4.68 -11.43
CA MET A 117 20.55 4.34 -12.54
C MET A 117 21.45 5.52 -12.94
N ASP A 118 20.93 6.74 -12.99
CA ASP A 118 21.72 7.95 -13.27
C ASP A 118 22.84 8.18 -12.23
N ASN A 119 22.67 7.68 -11.00
CA ASN A 119 23.65 7.79 -9.91
C ASN A 119 24.61 6.59 -9.82
N LEU A 120 24.37 5.50 -10.56
CA LEU A 120 25.29 4.36 -10.58
C LEU A 120 26.55 4.73 -11.36
N GLU A 121 27.72 4.50 -10.77
CA GLU A 121 28.98 4.62 -11.49
C GLU A 121 29.03 3.60 -12.64
N GLY A 122 29.22 4.07 -13.87
CA GLY A 122 29.12 3.24 -15.08
C GLY A 122 27.69 3.04 -15.61
N GLY A 123 26.66 3.56 -14.92
CA GLY A 123 25.28 3.65 -15.40
C GLY A 123 24.70 2.34 -15.94
N LEU A 124 24.14 2.39 -17.14
CA LEU A 124 23.49 1.25 -17.80
C LEU A 124 24.47 0.12 -18.11
N ASP A 125 25.72 0.42 -18.44
CA ASP A 125 26.71 -0.60 -18.79
C ASP A 125 27.15 -1.40 -17.56
N TYR A 126 27.35 -0.72 -16.43
CA TYR A 126 27.56 -1.40 -15.16
C TYR A 126 26.36 -2.28 -14.79
N LEU A 127 25.13 -1.75 -14.97
CA LEU A 127 23.91 -2.52 -14.71
C LEU A 127 23.83 -3.78 -15.58
N ARG A 128 24.25 -3.72 -16.86
CA ARG A 128 24.32 -4.90 -17.74
C ARG A 128 25.33 -5.93 -17.21
N GLN A 129 26.51 -5.50 -16.80
CA GLN A 129 27.53 -6.40 -16.23
C GLN A 129 27.00 -7.14 -15.00
N VAL A 130 26.32 -6.43 -14.08
CA VAL A 130 25.78 -7.06 -12.87
C VAL A 130 24.62 -8.01 -13.18
N VAL A 131 23.66 -7.58 -14.00
CA VAL A 131 22.40 -8.32 -14.18
C VAL A 131 22.52 -9.43 -15.23
N LEU A 132 23.16 -9.16 -16.37
CA LEU A 132 23.27 -10.11 -17.49
C LEU A 132 24.53 -10.98 -17.39
N GLU A 133 25.68 -10.38 -17.04
CA GLU A 133 26.97 -11.07 -17.01
C GLU A 133 27.33 -11.62 -15.63
N ASP A 134 26.52 -11.31 -14.61
CA ASP A 134 26.73 -11.69 -13.20
C ASP A 134 28.14 -11.35 -12.69
N SER A 135 28.63 -10.15 -13.02
CA SER A 135 29.99 -9.70 -12.70
C SER A 135 30.30 -9.70 -11.20
N LEU A 136 29.27 -9.66 -10.34
CA LEU A 136 29.39 -9.71 -8.88
C LEU A 136 29.18 -11.12 -8.30
N GLY A 137 28.75 -12.10 -9.10
CA GLY A 137 28.47 -13.46 -8.65
C GLY A 137 27.29 -13.57 -7.67
N ILE A 138 26.30 -12.68 -7.78
CA ILE A 138 25.13 -12.60 -6.89
C ILE A 138 23.82 -12.95 -7.61
N GLY A 139 23.86 -13.30 -8.89
CA GLY A 139 22.67 -13.55 -9.70
C GLY A 139 21.72 -14.58 -9.10
N ASP A 140 22.24 -15.71 -8.63
CA ASP A 140 21.45 -16.78 -8.02
C ASP A 140 20.85 -16.36 -6.68
N GLU A 141 21.57 -15.55 -5.90
CA GLU A 141 21.08 -14.98 -4.65
C GLU A 141 19.88 -14.05 -4.90
N LEU A 142 20.01 -13.15 -5.87
CA LEU A 142 18.93 -12.24 -6.27
C LEU A 142 17.70 -13.01 -6.78
N GLU A 143 17.90 -14.05 -7.59
CA GLU A 143 16.80 -14.91 -8.08
C GLU A 143 16.10 -15.63 -6.91
N SER A 144 16.86 -16.17 -5.96
CA SER A 144 16.32 -16.84 -4.77
C SER A 144 15.54 -15.89 -3.86
N GLU A 145 16.02 -14.66 -3.67
CA GLU A 145 15.31 -13.65 -2.88
C GLU A 145 13.97 -13.26 -3.52
N MET A 146 13.97 -13.00 -4.83
CA MET A 146 12.72 -12.73 -5.54
C MET A 146 11.76 -13.91 -5.43
N GLN A 147 12.26 -15.15 -5.57
CA GLN A 147 11.42 -16.33 -5.45
C GLN A 147 10.81 -16.47 -4.04
N ALA A 148 11.53 -16.10 -2.98
CA ALA A 148 10.98 -16.06 -1.63
C ALA A 148 9.87 -15.01 -1.48
N VAL A 149 10.00 -13.84 -2.11
CA VAL A 149 8.94 -12.82 -2.16
C VAL A 149 7.70 -13.35 -2.88
N VAL A 150 7.89 -13.97 -4.06
CA VAL A 150 6.78 -14.55 -4.83
C VAL A 150 6.06 -15.64 -4.02
N ALA A 151 6.82 -16.55 -3.39
CA ALA A 151 6.26 -17.67 -2.63
C ALA A 151 5.55 -17.25 -1.34
N SER A 152 5.92 -16.10 -0.77
CA SER A 152 5.32 -15.56 0.46
C SER A 152 4.16 -14.58 0.22
N TYR A 153 3.80 -14.32 -1.05
CA TYR A 153 2.70 -13.41 -1.35
C TYR A 153 1.38 -13.89 -0.74
N GLN A 154 0.72 -12.98 -0.02
CA GLN A 154 -0.65 -13.13 0.45
C GLN A 154 -1.48 -11.91 0.05
N CYS A 155 -2.75 -12.14 -0.27
CA CYS A 155 -3.68 -11.03 -0.48
C CYS A 155 -4.09 -10.48 0.88
N GLU A 156 -3.53 -9.33 1.28
CA GLU A 156 -3.81 -8.70 2.58
C GLU A 156 -5.30 -8.47 2.85
N TRP A 157 -6.08 -8.18 1.81
CA TRP A 157 -7.53 -8.06 1.91
C TRP A 157 -8.20 -9.40 2.20
N GLN A 158 -7.81 -10.46 1.51
CA GLN A 158 -8.35 -11.80 1.78
C GLN A 158 -7.97 -12.27 3.19
N THR A 159 -6.72 -12.04 3.61
CA THR A 159 -6.26 -12.29 4.99
C THR A 159 -7.07 -11.52 6.02
N THR A 160 -7.46 -10.28 5.69
CA THR A 160 -8.31 -9.45 6.55
C THR A 160 -9.74 -9.99 6.62
N LEU A 161 -10.34 -10.32 5.47
CA LEU A 161 -11.69 -10.86 5.39
C LEU A 161 -11.82 -12.23 6.07
N ALA A 162 -10.76 -13.04 6.05
CA ALA A 162 -10.71 -14.34 6.71
C ALA A 162 -10.55 -14.25 8.24
N SER A 163 -10.23 -13.08 8.80
CA SER A 163 -10.02 -12.89 10.23
C SER A 163 -11.18 -12.14 10.88
N PRO A 164 -12.03 -12.82 11.69
CA PRO A 164 -13.10 -12.17 12.43
C PRO A 164 -12.61 -11.05 13.36
N GLU A 165 -11.39 -11.18 13.89
CA GLU A 165 -10.77 -10.16 14.74
C GLU A 165 -10.41 -8.88 13.95
N LYS A 166 -9.75 -9.03 12.79
CA LYS A 166 -9.42 -7.89 11.93
C LYS A 166 -10.67 -7.19 11.42
N LEU A 167 -11.72 -7.93 11.07
CA LEU A 167 -13.00 -7.37 10.66
C LEU A 167 -13.64 -6.44 11.71
N ARG A 168 -13.41 -6.68 13.01
CA ARG A 168 -13.91 -5.79 14.08
C ARG A 168 -13.28 -4.39 14.02
N GLN A 169 -12.09 -4.26 13.44
CA GLN A 169 -11.41 -2.96 13.27
C GLN A 169 -12.06 -2.08 12.21
N PHE A 170 -12.87 -2.65 11.31
CA PHE A 170 -13.52 -1.93 10.21
C PHE A 170 -14.95 -1.49 10.54
N ARG A 171 -15.28 -1.32 11.83
CA ARG A 171 -16.55 -0.78 12.30
C ARG A 171 -16.40 0.66 12.74
N ALA A 172 -17.38 1.50 12.42
CA ALA A 172 -17.39 2.90 12.86
C ALA A 172 -17.53 3.00 14.38
N PHE A 173 -18.46 2.22 14.97
CA PHE A 173 -18.65 2.17 16.42
C PHE A 173 -18.75 0.73 16.91
N VAL A 174 -18.25 0.46 18.12
CA VAL A 174 -18.32 -0.87 18.74
C VAL A 174 -19.73 -1.25 19.17
N ASN A 175 -20.57 -0.26 19.48
CA ASN A 175 -21.89 -0.42 20.09
C ASN A 175 -23.03 0.23 19.29
N SER A 176 -22.80 0.59 18.02
CA SER A 176 -23.82 1.20 17.17
C SER A 176 -23.56 0.97 15.69
N ASP A 177 -24.63 0.69 14.93
CA ASP A 177 -24.61 0.63 13.47
C ASP A 177 -24.95 1.98 12.82
N GLN A 178 -25.19 3.03 13.62
CA GLN A 178 -25.44 4.37 13.09
C GLN A 178 -24.18 4.92 12.40
N PRO A 179 -24.33 5.53 11.22
CA PRO A 179 -23.20 6.16 10.53
C PRO A 179 -22.60 7.29 11.38
N ASP A 180 -21.35 7.60 11.11
CA ASP A 180 -20.69 8.76 11.72
C ASP A 180 -21.31 10.05 11.15
N GLU A 181 -21.94 10.85 12.03
CA GLU A 181 -22.59 12.11 11.65
C GLU A 181 -21.58 13.18 11.21
N ALA A 182 -20.30 13.03 11.58
CA ALA A 182 -19.24 13.92 11.11
C ALA A 182 -18.97 13.75 9.60
N VAL A 183 -19.36 12.62 9.01
CA VAL A 183 -19.13 12.31 7.59
C VAL A 183 -20.38 12.63 6.77
N ALA A 184 -20.45 13.87 6.28
CA ALA A 184 -21.47 14.28 5.31
C ALA A 184 -21.11 13.78 3.89
N TRP A 185 -22.12 13.32 3.14
CA TRP A 185 -21.98 12.84 1.76
C TRP A 185 -22.76 13.73 0.81
N GLN A 186 -22.23 13.98 -0.38
CA GLN A 186 -22.92 14.68 -1.46
C GLN A 186 -22.79 13.93 -2.80
N PRO A 187 -23.81 13.93 -3.66
CA PRO A 187 -23.71 13.36 -4.98
C PRO A 187 -22.86 14.26 -5.90
N GLU A 188 -21.94 13.68 -6.64
CA GLU A 188 -21.24 14.33 -7.75
C GLU A 188 -21.15 13.35 -8.93
N ARG A 189 -21.68 13.76 -10.09
CA ARG A 189 -21.72 12.92 -11.31
C ARG A 189 -22.29 11.51 -11.06
N GLY A 190 -23.34 11.41 -10.24
CA GLY A 190 -24.00 10.14 -9.90
C GLY A 190 -23.23 9.26 -8.89
N GLN A 191 -22.10 9.71 -8.35
CA GLN A 191 -21.32 9.01 -7.33
C GLN A 191 -21.41 9.75 -5.97
N ARG A 192 -21.35 9.00 -4.87
CA ARG A 192 -21.25 9.59 -3.53
C ARG A 192 -19.81 10.05 -3.29
N ARG A 193 -19.61 11.32 -2.93
CA ARG A 193 -18.34 11.85 -2.42
C ARG A 193 -18.52 12.47 -1.03
N PRO A 194 -17.47 12.51 -0.19
CA PRO A 194 -17.52 13.32 1.02
C PRO A 194 -17.86 14.77 0.68
N ALA A 195 -18.73 15.40 1.46
CA ALA A 195 -19.11 16.79 1.24
C ALA A 195 -17.92 17.73 1.50
N GLU A 196 -17.79 18.79 0.68
CA GLU A 196 -16.70 19.78 0.83
C GLU A 196 -16.88 20.67 2.06
N ALA A 197 -18.13 20.87 2.48
CA ALA A 197 -18.40 21.44 3.79
C ALA A 197 -17.81 20.50 4.83
N ARG A 198 -16.67 20.88 5.42
CA ARG A 198 -16.25 20.31 6.69
C ARG A 198 -17.46 20.44 7.60
N GLY A 199 -18.07 19.31 7.97
CA GLY A 199 -19.12 19.31 8.99
C GLY A 199 -18.62 20.14 10.16
N GLU A 200 -19.52 20.87 10.82
CA GLU A 200 -19.18 21.66 12.01
C GLU A 200 -18.21 20.84 12.86
N VAL A 201 -17.01 21.40 13.13
CA VAL A 201 -16.04 20.74 14.00
C VAL A 201 -16.81 20.40 15.26
N ILE A 202 -17.00 19.09 15.52
CA ILE A 202 -17.69 18.64 16.73
C ILE A 202 -16.88 19.18 17.89
N THR A 203 -17.31 20.33 18.40
CA THR A 203 -16.68 20.96 19.53
C THR A 203 -17.07 20.07 20.69
N LEU A 204 -16.12 19.29 21.20
CA LEU A 204 -16.32 18.42 22.35
C LEU A 204 -16.73 19.28 23.53
N GLN A 205 -18.03 19.57 23.69
CA GLN A 205 -18.53 20.28 24.86
C GLN A 205 -18.28 19.39 26.08
N PRO A 206 -17.64 19.84 27.16
CA PRO A 206 -17.51 19.02 28.36
C PRO A 206 -18.89 18.51 28.79
N ALA A 207 -18.96 17.27 29.25
CA ALA A 207 -20.22 16.63 29.62
C ALA A 207 -21.00 17.51 30.62
N ARG A 208 -22.18 17.99 30.21
CA ARG A 208 -23.20 18.55 31.11
C ARG A 208 -24.31 17.51 31.23
N GLY A 209 -24.14 16.60 32.17
CA GLY A 209 -25.16 15.64 32.57
C GLY A 209 -25.00 15.36 34.06
N ASP A 210 -26.11 15.29 34.78
CA ASP A 210 -26.16 14.83 36.16
C ASP A 210 -25.49 13.46 36.26
N ALA A 211 -24.32 13.43 36.87
CA ALA A 211 -23.47 12.25 36.93
C ALA A 211 -23.97 11.29 38.00
N ALA A 212 -24.47 10.10 37.62
CA ALA A 212 -24.50 8.96 38.54
C ALA A 212 -24.65 7.56 37.92
N GLN A 213 -25.01 7.39 36.64
CA GLN A 213 -25.32 6.05 36.13
C GLN A 213 -24.26 5.50 35.20
N TRP A 214 -23.68 4.37 35.60
CA TRP A 214 -22.82 3.58 34.74
C TRP A 214 -23.66 2.92 33.64
N GLU A 215 -23.30 3.14 32.38
CA GLU A 215 -23.87 2.42 31.25
C GLU A 215 -22.89 1.36 30.71
N PRO A 216 -23.39 0.17 30.33
CA PRO A 216 -22.58 -0.82 29.63
C PRO A 216 -22.34 -0.37 28.18
N VAL A 217 -21.08 -0.38 27.74
CA VAL A 217 -20.69 0.04 26.38
C VAL A 217 -20.40 -1.16 25.47
N CYS A 218 -19.40 -1.97 25.83
CA CYS A 218 -19.04 -3.22 25.14
C CYS A 218 -18.19 -4.12 26.06
N ALA A 219 -17.96 -5.37 25.65
CA ALA A 219 -16.99 -6.23 26.32
C ALA A 219 -15.56 -5.87 25.90
N LEU A 220 -14.57 -6.10 26.77
CA LEU A 220 -13.16 -5.87 26.44
C LEU A 220 -12.71 -6.70 25.21
N SER A 221 -13.28 -7.89 25.04
CA SER A 221 -13.05 -8.78 23.89
C SER A 221 -13.55 -8.22 22.57
N ASP A 222 -14.41 -7.20 22.59
CA ASP A 222 -14.94 -6.56 21.37
C ASP A 222 -13.93 -5.58 20.79
N ILE A 223 -12.91 -5.17 21.57
CA ILE A 223 -11.83 -4.27 21.16
C ILE A 223 -10.56 -5.10 20.98
N PRO A 224 -10.02 -5.24 19.76
CA PRO A 224 -8.77 -5.97 19.53
C PRO A 224 -7.62 -5.42 20.37
N ALA A 225 -6.69 -6.29 20.76
CA ALA A 225 -5.52 -5.87 21.54
C ALA A 225 -4.67 -4.84 20.78
N HIS A 226 -4.09 -3.89 21.50
CA HIS A 226 -3.29 -2.79 20.97
C HIS A 226 -4.01 -1.91 19.93
N SER A 227 -5.34 -1.83 20.02
CA SER A 227 -6.17 -1.05 19.10
C SER A 227 -7.07 -0.05 19.82
N GLY A 228 -7.64 0.87 19.05
CA GLY A 228 -8.69 1.77 19.49
C GLY A 228 -9.93 1.65 18.61
N ILE A 229 -11.10 1.89 19.20
CA ILE A 229 -12.39 1.91 18.50
C ILE A 229 -13.28 3.02 19.07
N ALA A 230 -14.10 3.63 18.24
CA ALA A 230 -15.10 4.58 18.73
C ALA A 230 -16.30 3.85 19.34
N ALA A 231 -16.94 4.48 20.32
CA ALA A 231 -18.18 4.04 20.92
C ALA A 231 -19.11 5.24 21.11
N ARG A 232 -20.41 4.98 21.21
CA ARG A 232 -21.41 5.98 21.55
C ARG A 232 -21.78 5.89 23.01
N VAL A 233 -21.62 6.98 23.75
CA VAL A 233 -21.94 7.09 25.18
C VAL A 233 -22.80 8.31 25.40
N ALA A 234 -24.02 8.14 25.92
CA ALA A 234 -25.02 9.21 26.08
C ALA A 234 -25.18 10.13 24.85
N GLY A 235 -25.21 9.54 23.64
CA GLY A 235 -25.36 10.29 22.37
C GLY A 235 -24.07 10.95 21.87
N ARG A 236 -22.91 10.64 22.45
CA ARG A 236 -21.61 11.25 22.10
C ARG A 236 -20.61 10.20 21.65
N GLN A 237 -19.71 10.58 20.74
CA GLN A 237 -18.63 9.71 20.31
C GLN A 237 -17.46 9.76 21.33
N VAL A 238 -17.00 8.60 21.78
CA VAL A 238 -15.83 8.45 22.67
C VAL A 238 -14.86 7.43 22.06
N ALA A 239 -13.56 7.63 22.23
CA ALA A 239 -12.55 6.66 21.81
C ALA A 239 -12.21 5.72 22.98
N LEU A 240 -12.29 4.42 22.73
CA LEU A 240 -11.87 3.37 23.66
C LEU A 240 -10.57 2.75 23.14
N PHE A 241 -9.64 2.43 24.04
CA PHE A 241 -8.36 1.80 23.69
C PHE A 241 -8.13 0.55 24.55
N HIS A 242 -7.75 -0.55 23.91
CA HIS A 242 -7.35 -1.79 24.59
C HIS A 242 -5.84 -1.96 24.47
N LEU A 243 -5.12 -1.71 25.57
CA LEU A 243 -3.65 -1.78 25.62
C LEU A 243 -3.20 -2.81 26.67
N PRO A 244 -3.17 -4.11 26.33
CA PRO A 244 -2.71 -5.14 27.26
C PRO A 244 -1.23 -4.96 27.62
N GLY A 245 -0.86 -5.28 28.87
CA GLY A 245 0.53 -5.26 29.34
C GLY A 245 1.12 -3.88 29.63
N VAL A 246 0.40 -2.78 29.34
CA VAL A 246 0.82 -1.44 29.77
C VAL A 246 0.54 -1.32 31.27
N GLY A 247 1.51 -1.74 32.08
CA GLY A 247 1.51 -1.48 33.52
C GLY A 247 1.40 0.03 33.72
N CYS A 248 0.32 0.47 34.37
CA CYS A 248 0.01 1.83 34.82
C CYS A 248 1.15 2.86 34.60
N MET A 249 1.34 3.32 33.37
CA MET A 249 2.24 4.45 33.11
C MET A 249 1.53 5.65 33.71
N ARG A 250 2.02 6.10 34.87
CA ARG A 250 1.64 7.39 35.47
C ARG A 250 2.00 8.46 34.46
N TRP A 251 1.05 8.84 33.61
CA TRP A 251 1.11 10.10 32.87
C TRP A 251 1.16 11.22 33.91
N PRO A 252 2.21 12.06 33.94
CA PRO A 252 2.29 13.17 34.87
C PRO A 252 1.37 14.28 34.37
N THR A 253 0.05 14.12 34.56
CA THR A 253 -1.02 15.16 34.70
C THR A 253 -2.44 14.66 34.41
N VAL A 254 -2.67 13.39 34.04
CA VAL A 254 -4.04 12.85 33.94
C VAL A 254 -4.25 11.76 34.97
N SER A 255 -4.78 12.14 36.13
CA SER A 255 -5.21 11.24 37.18
C SER A 255 -6.43 10.43 36.70
N ARG A 256 -6.22 9.19 36.28
CA ARG A 256 -7.07 8.03 36.62
C ARG A 256 -6.56 6.74 35.96
N ALA A 257 -6.15 5.81 36.82
CA ALA A 257 -5.95 4.41 36.45
C ALA A 257 -7.33 3.74 36.31
N VAL A 258 -7.57 3.03 35.22
CA VAL A 258 -8.73 2.15 35.07
C VAL A 258 -8.21 0.72 34.94
N ARG A 259 -8.40 -0.05 36.01
CA ARG A 259 -8.21 -1.50 36.01
C ARG A 259 -9.60 -2.09 36.15
N LEU A 260 -10.23 -2.52 35.06
CA LEU A 260 -11.57 -3.10 35.13
C LEU A 260 -11.79 -4.15 34.04
N THR A 261 -12.34 -5.30 34.46
CA THR A 261 -12.86 -6.40 33.64
C THR A 261 -14.18 -6.08 32.93
N TRP A 262 -14.70 -4.85 33.08
CA TRP A 262 -15.86 -4.30 32.39
C TRP A 262 -15.68 -2.79 32.29
N TRP A 263 -15.65 -2.20 31.08
CA TRP A 263 -15.56 -0.74 30.94
C TRP A 263 -16.87 -0.11 31.41
N ARG A 264 -16.84 0.32 32.66
CA ARG A 264 -17.75 1.29 33.24
C ARG A 264 -17.11 2.65 32.97
N VAL A 265 -17.79 3.56 32.25
CA VAL A 265 -17.33 4.95 32.00
C VAL A 265 -18.13 5.94 32.87
N ALA A 266 -17.45 6.76 33.67
CA ALA A 266 -18.08 7.79 34.51
C ALA A 266 -17.63 9.18 34.02
N CYS A 267 -18.56 9.95 33.48
CA CYS A 267 -18.35 11.37 33.18
C CYS A 267 -18.39 12.18 34.49
N TRP A 268 -17.35 12.97 34.76
CA TRP A 268 -17.36 13.99 35.82
C TRP A 268 -16.99 15.35 35.23
N ALA A 269 -17.75 16.38 35.58
CA ALA A 269 -17.53 17.76 35.19
C ALA A 269 -16.56 18.43 36.17
N THR A 270 -15.42 18.95 35.68
CA THR A 270 -14.60 19.90 36.45
C THR A 270 -14.81 21.30 35.92
N SER A 271 -15.63 22.07 36.63
CA SER A 271 -15.64 23.54 36.51
C SER A 271 -14.41 24.11 37.23
N ARG A 272 -13.50 24.74 36.50
CA ARG A 272 -12.78 25.94 36.95
C ARG A 272 -12.08 26.58 35.76
N ALA A 273 -12.59 27.74 35.38
CA ALA A 273 -11.88 28.71 34.58
C ALA A 273 -10.68 29.21 35.41
N ASN A 274 -9.50 29.27 34.81
CA ASN A 274 -8.50 30.27 35.17
C ASN A 274 -8.11 31.01 33.90
N ARG A 275 -8.35 32.33 33.95
CA ARG A 275 -7.83 33.32 33.02
C ARG A 275 -6.38 33.61 33.40
N TRP A 276 -5.59 33.90 32.36
CA TRP A 276 -4.20 34.38 32.33
C TRP A 276 -3.13 33.34 32.62
#